data_AF-A0A968WER8-F1
#
_entry.id   AF-A0A968WER8-F1
#
_cell.length_a   1.000
_cell.length_b   1.000
_cell.length_c   1.000
_cell.angle_alpha   90.00
_cell.angle_beta   90.00
_cell.angle_gamma   90.00
#
_symmetry.space_group_name_H-M   'P 1'
#
loop_
_entity.id
_entity.type
_entity.pdbx_description
1 polymer ?
#
loop_
_entity_poly.entity_id
_entity_poly.type
_entity_poly.pdbx_seq_one_letter_code
_entity_poly.pdbx_strand_id
1 'polypeptide(L)' 'MGFLDETFLQSANAAYDAIMNGYVYVDDKGRLHLDQTVKVGTLNFKSSKGDFDYYVTTERRLDDYKGLAALLYASIELKR' A
#
# COMPACT_ATOMS: atom_id res chain seq x y z
N MET A 1 10.76 -5.78 16.83
CA MET A 1 10.30 -5.53 18.23
C MET A 1 9.82 -6.80 18.97
N GLY A 2 10.06 -8.03 18.47
CA GLY A 2 9.76 -9.27 19.21
C GLY A 2 8.29 -9.55 19.53
N PHE A 3 7.34 -8.75 19.00
CA PHE A 3 5.90 -8.91 19.25
C PHE A 3 5.25 -10.01 18.41
N LEU A 4 5.92 -10.44 17.35
CA LEU A 4 5.49 -11.51 16.46
C LEU A 4 6.54 -12.61 16.46
N ASP A 5 6.08 -13.83 16.26
CA ASP A 5 6.95 -14.99 16.04
C ASP A 5 7.82 -14.78 14.77
N GLU A 6 9.07 -15.25 14.80
CA GLU A 6 10.02 -15.08 13.69
C GLU A 6 9.53 -15.71 12.38
N THR A 7 8.65 -16.71 12.45
CA THR A 7 8.02 -17.33 11.28
C THR A 7 7.24 -16.33 10.41
N PHE A 8 6.78 -15.21 10.97
CA PHE A 8 6.12 -14.15 10.20
C PHE A 8 7.07 -13.37 9.28
N LEU A 9 8.39 -13.42 9.51
CA LEU A 9 9.36 -12.67 8.71
C LEU A 9 9.35 -13.12 7.25
N GLN A 10 9.16 -14.41 6.99
CA GLN A 10 9.06 -14.93 5.62
C GLN A 10 7.87 -14.32 4.88
N SER A 11 6.69 -14.29 5.53
CA SER A 11 5.48 -13.70 4.97
C SER A 11 5.61 -12.20 4.77
N ALA A 12 6.27 -11.49 5.70
CA ALA A 12 6.50 -10.05 5.59
C ALA A 12 7.39 -9.70 4.39
N ASN A 13 8.49 -10.43 4.20
CA ASN A 13 9.37 -10.25 3.04
C ASN A 13 8.64 -10.57 1.73
N ALA A 14 7.92 -11.69 1.66
CA ALA A 14 7.15 -12.06 0.47
C ALA A 14 6.09 -11.01 0.10
N ALA A 15 5.39 -10.46 1.09
CA ALA A 15 4.40 -9.40 0.87
C ALA A 15 5.07 -8.09 0.39
N TYR A 16 6.20 -7.72 0.99
CA TYR A 16 6.96 -6.54 0.57
C TYR A 16 7.45 -6.66 -0.87
N ASP A 17 8.04 -7.81 -1.23
CA ASP A 17 8.51 -8.06 -2.60
C ASP A 17 7.34 -8.05 -3.59
N ALA A 18 6.17 -8.58 -3.23
CA ALA A 18 4.97 -8.50 -4.06
C ALA A 18 4.50 -7.06 -4.29
N ILE A 19 4.58 -6.19 -3.26
CA ILE A 19 4.27 -4.76 -3.40
C ILE A 19 5.27 -4.09 -4.34
N MET A 20 6.57 -4.32 -4.14
CA MET A 20 7.63 -3.72 -4.95
C MET A 20 7.50 -4.13 -6.42
N ASN A 21 7.21 -5.40 -6.70
CA ASN A 21 7.10 -5.92 -8.07
C ASN A 21 5.77 -5.57 -8.75
N GLY A 22 4.68 -5.43 -7.97
CA GLY A 22 3.34 -5.23 -8.51
C GLY A 22 2.94 -3.77 -8.69
N TYR A 23 3.42 -2.88 -7.81
CA TYR A 23 2.86 -1.52 -7.68
C TYR A 23 3.92 -0.42 -7.65
N VAL A 24 5.20 -0.76 -7.60
CA VAL A 24 6.29 0.22 -7.59
C VAL A 24 7.05 0.17 -8.91
N TYR A 25 7.29 1.34 -9.50
CA TYR A 25 8.11 1.45 -10.71
C TYR A 25 8.91 2.75 -10.71
N VAL A 26 9.91 2.83 -11.60
CA VAL A 26 10.73 4.03 -11.80
C VAL A 26 10.47 4.54 -13.22
N ASP A 27 10.15 5.83 -13.36
CA ASP A 27 9.92 6.44 -14.67
C ASP A 27 11.24 6.77 -15.41
N ASP A 28 11.11 7.22 -16.66
CA ASP A 28 12.25 7.60 -17.51
C ASP A 28 13.08 8.78 -16.93
N LYS A 29 12.55 9.49 -15.94
CA LYS A 29 13.24 10.58 -15.23
C LYS A 29 13.91 10.11 -13.94
N GLY A 30 13.90 8.80 -13.67
CA GLY A 30 14.47 8.21 -12.47
C GLY A 30 13.63 8.45 -11.20
N ARG A 31 12.34 8.80 -11.34
CA ARG A 31 11.45 9.03 -10.19
C ARG A 31 10.72 7.75 -9.84
N LEU A 32 10.70 7.41 -8.55
CA LEU A 32 9.95 6.29 -8.02
C LEU A 32 8.47 6.66 -7.92
N HIS A 33 7.62 5.72 -8.32
CA HIS A 33 6.18 5.84 -8.28
C HIS A 33 5.56 4.65 -7.54
N LEU A 34 4.53 4.91 -6.73
CA LEU A 34 3.67 3.88 -6.12
C LEU A 34 2.26 4.02 -6.67
N ASP A 35 1.77 2.99 -7.33
CA ASP A 35 0.40 2.95 -7.86
C ASP A 35 -0.56 2.18 -6.93
N GLN A 36 -1.84 2.20 -7.26
CA GLN A 36 -2.90 1.39 -6.65
C GLN A 36 -3.26 1.75 -5.19
N THR A 37 -2.79 2.89 -4.68
CA THR A 37 -3.20 3.35 -3.34
C THR A 37 -4.63 3.90 -3.37
N VAL A 38 -5.52 3.41 -2.52
CA VAL A 38 -6.90 3.92 -2.45
C VAL A 38 -6.93 5.40 -2.03
N LYS A 39 -7.72 6.21 -2.74
CA LYS A 39 -7.87 7.64 -2.45
C LYS A 39 -8.45 7.88 -1.07
N VAL A 40 -9.69 7.44 -0.87
CA VAL A 40 -10.51 7.69 0.33
C VAL A 40 -11.56 6.59 0.41
N GLY A 41 -11.64 5.90 1.55
CA GLY A 41 -12.66 4.89 1.84
C GLY A 41 -13.59 5.29 2.98
N THR A 42 -13.96 6.57 3.10
CA THR A 42 -14.79 7.08 4.22
C THR A 42 -16.27 6.79 4.00
N LEU A 43 -16.96 6.30 5.04
CA LEU A 43 -18.40 6.06 5.00
C LEU A 43 -19.21 7.31 5.36
N ASN A 44 -20.29 7.54 4.61
CA ASN A 44 -21.28 8.57 4.85
C ASN A 44 -22.61 8.14 4.23
N PHE A 45 -23.69 8.48 4.91
CA PHE A 45 -25.06 8.07 4.52
C PHE A 45 -25.52 8.63 3.16
N LYS A 46 -24.82 9.61 2.59
CA LYS A 46 -25.20 10.27 1.33
C LYS A 46 -24.55 9.67 0.08
N SER A 47 -23.36 9.10 0.20
CA SER A 47 -22.52 8.77 -0.96
C SER A 47 -21.60 7.57 -0.77
N SER A 48 -21.54 6.95 0.42
CA SER A 48 -20.71 5.78 0.66
C SER A 48 -21.42 4.77 1.56
N LYS A 49 -22.07 3.80 0.89
CA LYS A 49 -22.92 2.78 1.51
C LYS A 49 -22.14 1.67 2.22
N GLY A 50 -20.82 1.59 2.01
CA GLY A 50 -19.97 0.57 2.62
C GLY A 50 -20.27 -0.84 2.15
N ASP A 51 -20.93 -0.97 0.99
CA ASP A 51 -21.13 -2.24 0.31
C ASP A 51 -19.89 -2.63 -0.50
N PHE A 52 -19.90 -3.85 -1.06
CA PHE A 52 -18.80 -4.36 -1.88
C PHE A 52 -18.49 -3.43 -3.06
N ASP A 53 -19.53 -3.00 -3.77
CA ASP A 53 -19.40 -2.15 -4.96
C ASP A 53 -18.68 -0.83 -4.65
N TYR A 54 -19.04 -0.19 -3.54
CA TYR A 54 -18.35 1.01 -3.07
C TYR A 54 -16.83 0.78 -2.91
N TYR A 55 -16.42 -0.28 -2.22
CA TYR A 55 -15.00 -0.51 -1.96
C TYR A 55 -14.21 -0.88 -3.21
N VAL A 56 -14.77 -1.70 -4.11
CA VAL A 56 -14.03 -2.16 -5.30
C VAL A 56 -13.96 -1.11 -6.41
N THR A 57 -14.89 -0.15 -6.44
CA THR A 57 -14.93 0.94 -7.43
C THR A 57 -14.25 2.23 -6.95
N THR A 58 -13.81 2.29 -5.69
CA THR A 58 -13.15 3.47 -5.14
C THR A 58 -11.86 3.80 -5.92
N GLU A 59 -11.69 5.07 -6.27
CA GLU A 59 -10.52 5.59 -7.00
C GLU A 59 -9.20 5.17 -6.34
N ARG A 60 -8.27 4.71 -7.17
CA ARG A 60 -6.88 4.46 -6.81
C ARG A 60 -6.00 5.57 -7.39
N ARG A 61 -4.98 5.97 -6.64
CA ARG A 61 -4.13 7.12 -6.93
C ARG A 61 -2.67 6.72 -6.99
N LEU A 62 -2.00 7.26 -7.99
CA LEU A 62 -0.56 7.31 -8.09
C LEU A 62 -0.01 8.25 -7.03
N ASP A 63 1.04 7.83 -6.33
CA ASP A 63 1.80 8.63 -5.36
C ASP A 63 0.95 9.25 -4.24
N ASP A 64 -0.11 8.56 -3.83
CA ASP A 64 -0.89 8.99 -2.68
C ASP A 64 -0.02 8.90 -1.42
N TYR A 65 0.09 10.01 -0.69
CA TYR A 65 0.97 10.17 0.46
C TYR A 65 0.74 9.13 1.56
N LYS A 66 -0.49 8.58 1.69
CA LYS A 66 -0.80 7.52 2.65
C LYS A 66 -0.06 6.23 2.31
N GLY A 67 -0.05 5.88 1.02
CA GLY A 67 0.65 4.70 0.51
C GLY A 67 2.16 4.88 0.54
N LEU A 68 2.64 6.03 0.05
CA LEU A 68 4.09 6.32 0.01
C LEU A 68 4.73 6.31 1.40
N ALA A 69 4.08 6.95 2.38
CA ALA A 69 4.58 6.95 3.76
C ALA A 69 4.59 5.53 4.35
N ALA A 70 3.52 4.75 4.12
CA ALA A 70 3.46 3.36 4.59
C ALA A 70 4.57 2.49 3.96
N LEU A 71 4.80 2.62 2.65
CA LEU A 71 5.87 1.92 1.94
C LEU A 71 7.25 2.30 2.49
N LEU A 72 7.49 3.60 2.74
CA LEU A 72 8.73 4.08 3.32
C LEU A 72 8.98 3.46 4.71
N TYR A 73 7.98 3.44 5.59
CA TYR A 73 8.10 2.82 6.91
C TYR A 73 8.36 1.31 6.82
N ALA A 74 7.65 0.61 5.92
CA ALA A 74 7.88 -0.81 5.69
C ALA A 74 9.31 -1.09 5.18
N SER A 75 9.81 -0.24 4.27
CA SER A 75 11.17 -0.34 3.73
C SER A 75 12.23 -0.19 4.83
N ILE A 76 12.04 0.77 5.74
CA ILE A 76 12.95 1.01 6.85
C ILE A 76 12.99 -0.18 7.81
N GLU A 77 11.83 -0.75 8.16
CA GLU A 77 11.78 -1.84 9.15
C GLU A 77 12.27 -3.18 8.56
N LEU A 78 11.97 -3.48 7.30
CA LEU A 78 12.37 -4.76 6.67
C LEU A 78 13.80 -4.77 6.11
N LYS A 79 14.41 -3.59 5.89
CA LYS A 79 15.81 -3.46 5.46
C LYS A 79 16.76 -3.07 6.61
N ARG A 80 16.28 -3.18 7.85
CA ARG A 80 17.07 -2.99 9.07
C ARG A 80 17.94 -4.20 9.37
#